data_AF-A0A7C6I8M2-F1
#
_entry.id   AF-A0A7C6I8M2-F1
#
_cell.length_a   1.000
_cell.length_b   1.000
_cell.length_c   1.000
_cell.angle_alpha   90.00
_cell.angle_beta   90.00
_cell.angle_gamma   90.00
#
_symmetry.space_group_name_H-M   'P 1'
#
loop_
_entity.id
_entity.type
_entity.pdbx_description
1 polymer ?
#
loop_
_entity_poly.entity_id
_entity_poly.type
_entity_poly.pdbx_seq_one_letter_code
_entity_poly.pdbx_strand_id
1 'polypeptide(L)'
;MYCANCIHCKLVPAPAETLGQFYLRVRCNAGKWKKKLGGEKQYKYFTVTRRSIEFCDEYEPMGDCDTFISDLRRNLPIRDEIYDKD
;
A
#
# COMPACT_ATOMS: atom_id res chain seq x y z
N MET A 1 -5.38 -0.15 11.75
CA MET A 1 -5.19 -1.10 10.63
C MET A 1 -5.88 -0.67 9.33
N TYR A 2 -6.52 0.51 9.32
CA TYR A 2 -7.46 0.95 8.30
C TYR A 2 -6.92 0.95 6.86
N CYS A 3 -5.64 1.24 6.63
CA CYS A 3 -5.14 1.34 5.26
C CYS A 3 -4.90 -0.01 4.57
N ALA A 4 -4.72 -1.09 5.32
CA ALA A 4 -4.37 -2.38 4.72
C ALA A 4 -5.56 -3.06 4.06
N ASN A 5 -6.76 -2.78 4.53
CA ASN A 5 -8.00 -3.32 4.01
C ASN A 5 -8.98 -2.21 3.60
N CYS A 6 -8.51 -0.99 3.29
CA CYS A 6 -9.39 0.06 2.78
C CYS A 6 -9.49 0.00 1.26
N ILE A 7 -10.71 0.12 0.71
CA ILE A 7 -10.93 0.17 -0.74
C ILE A 7 -10.19 1.33 -1.42
N HIS A 8 -9.91 2.43 -0.72
CA HIS A 8 -9.19 3.57 -1.28
C HIS A 8 -7.66 3.37 -1.29
N CYS A 9 -7.12 2.38 -0.59
CA CYS A 9 -5.70 2.06 -0.62
C CYS A 9 -5.40 1.13 -1.81
N LYS A 10 -4.65 1.66 -2.79
CA LYS A 10 -4.42 1.00 -4.08
C LYS A 10 -2.95 0.65 -4.26
N LEU A 11 -2.70 -0.56 -4.75
CA LEU A 11 -1.40 -1.00 -5.22
C LEU A 11 -1.11 -0.34 -6.58
N VAL A 12 0.07 0.24 -6.73
CA VAL A 12 0.52 0.92 -7.96
C VAL A 12 1.98 0.59 -8.25
N PRO A 13 2.37 0.49 -9.53
CA PRO A 13 3.77 0.38 -9.91
C PRO A 13 4.46 1.74 -9.71
N ALA A 14 5.72 1.70 -9.29
CA ALA A 14 6.62 2.85 -9.24
C ALA A 14 7.92 2.53 -10.00
N PRO A 15 8.53 3.51 -10.69
CA PRO A 15 9.75 3.28 -11.46
C PRO A 15 10.87 2.68 -10.60
N ALA A 16 11.55 1.66 -11.13
CA ALA A 16 12.84 1.21 -10.63
C ALA A 16 13.99 1.88 -11.40
N GLU A 17 15.23 1.58 -11.02
CA GLU A 17 16.43 2.14 -11.66
C GLU A 17 16.65 1.56 -13.07
N THR A 18 16.27 0.29 -13.28
CA THR A 18 16.40 -0.41 -14.55
C THR A 18 15.15 -0.27 -15.41
N LEU A 19 15.33 -0.03 -16.71
CA LEU A 19 14.23 -0.02 -17.68
C LEU A 19 13.54 -1.38 -17.72
N GLY A 20 12.20 -1.37 -17.71
CA GLY A 20 11.39 -2.59 -17.67
C GLY A 20 11.18 -3.13 -16.26
N GLN A 21 11.76 -2.52 -15.22
CA GLN A 21 11.57 -2.92 -13.83
C GLN A 21 10.73 -1.90 -13.05
N PHE A 22 10.01 -2.39 -12.05
CA PHE A 22 9.21 -1.55 -11.17
C PHE A 22 9.16 -2.08 -9.74
N TYR A 23 8.91 -1.17 -8.81
CA TYR A 23 8.53 -1.49 -7.45
C TYR A 23 7.02 -1.48 -7.29
N LEU A 24 6.50 -2.31 -6.38
CA LEU A 24 5.14 -2.16 -5.90
C LEU A 24 5.05 -1.16 -4.74
N ARG A 25 4.13 -0.21 -4.87
CA ARG A 25 3.82 0.80 -3.86
C ARG A 25 2.34 0.81 -3.56
N VAL A 26 1.98 1.22 -2.35
CA VAL A 26 0.59 1.51 -2.02
C VAL A 26 0.43 3.04 -2.02
N ARG A 27 -0.72 3.52 -2.51
CA ARG A 27 -1.19 4.91 -2.41
C ARG A 27 -2.60 4.96 -1.84
N CYS A 28 -3.04 6.14 -1.39
CA CYS A 28 -4.42 6.37 -0.98
C CYS A 28 -5.13 7.23 -2.03
N ASN A 29 -6.09 6.67 -2.77
CA ASN A 29 -6.84 7.39 -3.80
C ASN A 29 -7.75 8.49 -3.23
N ALA A 30 -8.14 8.38 -1.95
CA ALA A 30 -8.84 9.44 -1.22
C ALA A 30 -7.89 10.55 -0.70
N GLY A 31 -6.59 10.47 -1.01
CA GLY A 31 -5.64 11.56 -0.76
C GLY A 31 -5.23 11.75 0.71
N LYS A 32 -5.48 10.78 1.60
CA LYS A 32 -5.12 10.88 3.03
C LYS A 32 -3.62 10.77 3.30
N TRP A 33 -2.86 10.26 2.34
CA TRP A 33 -1.40 10.11 2.46
C TRP A 33 -0.71 11.31 1.83
N LYS A 34 -0.36 12.29 2.66
CA LYS A 34 0.31 13.53 2.24
C LYS A 34 1.70 13.64 2.85
N LYS A 35 2.65 14.22 2.09
CA LYS A 35 3.97 14.59 2.61
C LYS A 35 3.86 15.95 3.32
N LYS A 36 4.81 16.24 4.24
CA LYS A 36 4.85 17.53 4.95
C LYS A 36 4.97 18.74 4.02
N LEU A 37 5.73 18.59 2.93
CA LEU A 37 5.95 19.65 1.93
C LEU A 37 4.96 19.59 0.75
N GLY A 38 3.85 18.86 0.90
CA GLY A 38 2.87 18.68 -0.17
C GLY A 38 3.16 17.48 -1.08
N GLY A 39 2.14 17.12 -1.87
CA GLY A 39 2.15 15.93 -2.73
C GLY A 39 1.77 14.63 -2.02
N GLU A 40 1.51 13.61 -2.82
CA GLU A 40 1.12 12.29 -2.35
C GLU A 40 2.30 11.54 -1.71
N LYS A 41 2.03 10.87 -0.60
CA LYS A 41 2.94 9.90 0.01
C LYS A 41 2.55 8.49 -0.42
N GLN A 42 3.54 7.74 -0.86
CA GLN A 42 3.41 6.31 -1.19
C GLN A 42 4.24 5.49 -0.21
N TYR A 43 3.80 4.27 0.08
CA TYR A 43 4.52 3.35 0.96
C TYR A 43 4.93 2.08 0.21
N LYS A 44 5.98 1.42 0.71
CA LYS A 44 6.43 0.13 0.18
C LYS A 44 5.37 -0.94 0.42
N TYR A 45 5.14 -1.80 -0.57
CA TYR A 45 4.06 -2.78 -0.53
C TYR A 45 4.10 -3.68 0.72
N PHE A 46 5.26 -4.24 1.06
CA PHE A 46 5.43 -5.09 2.24
C PHE A 46 5.12 -4.43 3.59
N THR A 47 5.02 -3.10 3.65
CA THR A 47 4.75 -2.39 4.90
C THR A 47 3.26 -2.22 5.18
N VAL A 48 2.37 -2.57 4.25
CA VAL A 48 0.95 -2.22 4.32
C VAL A 48 0.28 -2.74 5.60
N THR A 49 0.58 -3.97 6.04
CA THR A 49 0.02 -4.57 7.28
C THR A 49 0.55 -3.96 8.57
N ARG A 50 1.68 -3.24 8.50
CA ARG A 50 2.34 -2.58 9.65
C ARG A 50 2.07 -1.08 9.71
N ARG A 51 1.40 -0.53 8.68
CA ARG A 51 1.05 0.90 8.62
C ARG A 51 -0.39 1.09 9.05
N SER A 52 -0.56 1.54 10.30
CA SER A 52 -1.81 2.13 10.75
C SER A 52 -1.67 3.64 10.73
N ILE A 53 -2.55 4.32 9.99
CA ILE A 53 -3.02 5.62 10.47
C ILE A 53 -3.98 5.32 11.63
N GLU A 54 -3.91 6.13 12.68
CA GLU A 54 -4.74 5.95 13.88
C GLU A 54 -6.23 6.12 13.55
N PHE A 55 -6.53 7.02 12.61
CA PHE A 55 -7.87 7.32 12.17
C PHE A 55 -7.89 7.65 10.66
N CYS A 56 -8.95 7.22 9.99
CA CYS A 56 -9.23 7.52 8.58
C CYS A 56 -10.74 7.69 8.41
N ASP A 57 -11.16 8.89 8.10
CA ASP A 57 -12.54 9.27 7.82
C ASP A 57 -13.07 8.66 6.51
N GLU A 58 -12.20 8.38 5.54
CA GLU A 58 -12.54 7.71 4.28
C GLU A 58 -12.25 6.20 4.38
N TYR A 59 -12.31 5.61 5.57
CA TYR A 59 -12.10 4.18 5.69
C TYR A 59 -13.36 3.42 5.26
N GLU A 60 -13.20 2.63 4.21
CA GLU A 60 -14.23 1.70 3.76
C GLU A 60 -13.59 0.30 3.62
N PRO A 61 -13.98 -0.68 4.47
CA PRO A 61 -13.34 -1.99 4.51
C PRO A 61 -13.59 -2.80 3.24
N MET A 62 -12.55 -3.48 2.77
CA MET A 62 -12.60 -4.47 1.71
C MET A 62 -12.68 -5.86 2.34
N GLY A 63 -13.90 -6.41 2.39
CA GLY A 63 -14.16 -7.71 2.99
C GLY A 63 -13.96 -7.74 4.50
N ASP A 64 -13.85 -8.95 5.05
CA ASP A 64 -13.58 -9.17 6.46
C ASP A 64 -12.14 -8.78 6.83
N CYS A 65 -12.00 -7.91 7.83
CA CYS A 65 -10.70 -7.33 8.20
C CYS A 65 -9.71 -8.40 8.67
N ASP A 66 -10.12 -9.31 9.53
CA ASP A 66 -9.20 -10.28 10.13
C ASP A 66 -8.70 -11.29 9.10
N THR A 67 -9.58 -11.75 8.22
CA THR A 67 -9.25 -12.63 7.10
C THR A 67 -8.31 -11.93 6.12
N PHE A 68 -8.66 -10.72 5.68
CA PHE A 68 -7.86 -9.98 4.69
C PHE A 68 -6.46 -9.66 5.20
N ILE A 69 -6.35 -9.22 6.46
CA ILE A 69 -5.05 -8.92 7.07
C ILE A 69 -4.22 -10.19 7.28
N SER A 70 -4.85 -11.30 7.64
CA SER A 70 -4.17 -12.59 7.78
C SER A 70 -3.59 -13.07 6.45
N ASP A 71 -4.34 -12.95 5.36
CA ASP A 71 -3.87 -13.30 4.02
C ASP A 71 -2.74 -12.40 3.55
N LEU A 72 -2.85 -11.08 3.79
CA LEU A 72 -1.75 -10.16 3.51
C LEU A 72 -0.48 -10.55 4.30
N ARG A 73 -0.59 -10.89 5.58
CA ARG A 73 0.59 -11.28 6.38
C ARG A 73 1.26 -12.56 5.87
N ARG A 74 0.50 -13.48 5.28
CA ARG A 74 1.02 -14.74 4.71
C ARG A 74 1.67 -14.54 3.34
N ASN A 75 1.11 -13.66 2.52
CA ASN A 75 1.49 -13.54 1.11
C ASN A 75 2.35 -12.32 0.78
N LEU A 76 2.40 -11.31 1.66
CA LEU A 76 3.25 -10.14 1.41
C LEU A 76 4.73 -10.51 1.46
N PRO A 77 5.55 -9.89 0.60
CA PRO A 77 6.99 -10.02 0.70
C PRO A 77 7.49 -9.47 2.03
N ILE A 78 8.70 -9.87 2.45
CA ILE A 78 9.32 -9.41 3.70
C ILE A 78 10.17 -8.14 3.52
N ARG A 79 10.41 -7.74 2.28
CA ARG A 79 11.25 -6.62 1.88
C ARG A 79 10.71 -5.92 0.63
N ASP A 80 11.38 -4.85 0.25
CA ASP A 80 11.09 -4.18 -1.02
C ASP A 80 11.59 -5.05 -2.16
N GLU A 81 10.70 -5.37 -3.10
CA GLU A 81 11.02 -6.25 -4.24
C GLU A 81 10.92 -5.48 -5.55
N ILE A 82 11.75 -5.89 -6.49
CA ILE A 82 11.75 -5.42 -7.88
C ILE A 82 11.03 -6.47 -8.71
N TYR A 83 10.11 -6.02 -9.54
CA TYR A 83 9.33 -6.83 -10.46
C TYR A 83 9.70 -6.44 -11.89
N ASP A 84 9.68 -7.41 -12.80
CA ASP A 84 9.85 -7.18 -14.22
C ASP A 84 8.49 -6.93 -14.88
N LYS A 85 8.45 -6.04 -15.86
CA LYS A 85 7.29 -5.77 -16.69
C LYS A 85 7.29 -6.75 -17.86
N ASP A 86 6.31 -7.66 -17.87
CA ASP A 86 6.07 -8.59 -18.98
C ASP A 86 5.93 -7.87 -20.33
#